data_AF-A0A2M8GP48-F1
#
_entry.id   AF-A0A2M8GP48-F1
#
_cell.length_a   1.000
_cell.length_b   1.000
_cell.length_c   1.000
_cell.angle_alpha   90.00
_cell.angle_beta   90.00
_cell.angle_gamma   90.00
#
_symmetry.space_group_name_H-M   'P 1'
#
loop_
_entity.id
_entity.type
_entity.pdbx_description
1 polymer ?
#
loop_
_entity_poly.entity_id
_entity_poly.type
_entity_poly.pdbx_seq_one_letter_code
_entity_poly.pdbx_strand_id
1 'polypeptide(L)'
;MTKYKIKKGFISDKIDGRVTIFNVSNSTFYLFNQSGSFIFKMIKKGKDKEEMMKQLIKRYKISGKKAIDDINDFLEQLLKNEIIFSLKQKKPNK
;
A
#
# COMPACT_ATOMS: atom_id res chain seq x y z
N MET A 1 14.79 -4.08 4.73
CA MET A 1 13.37 -3.68 4.81
C MET A 1 12.76 -3.70 3.41
N THR A 2 11.62 -4.37 3.22
CA THR A 2 10.94 -4.48 1.91
C THR A 2 10.15 -3.22 1.63
N LYS A 3 10.36 -2.64 0.43
CA LYS A 3 9.59 -1.49 -0.07
C LYS A 3 8.72 -1.91 -1.23
N TYR A 4 7.70 -1.11 -1.51
CA TYR A 4 6.75 -1.35 -2.60
C TYR A 4 6.69 -0.12 -3.50
N LYS A 5 6.49 -0.34 -4.80
CA LYS A 5 6.31 0.72 -5.78
C LYS A 5 5.10 0.41 -6.64
N ILE A 6 4.36 1.46 -7.01
CA ILE A 6 3.18 1.35 -7.87
C ILE A 6 3.64 1.19 -9.32
N LYS A 7 3.03 0.26 -10.05
CA LYS A 7 3.31 0.08 -11.48
C LYS A 7 2.85 1.31 -12.27
N LYS A 8 3.41 1.51 -13.47
CA LYS A 8 2.92 2.55 -14.40
C LYS A 8 1.55 2.14 -14.95
N GLY A 9 0.78 3.09 -15.47
CA GLY A 9 -0.56 2.83 -16.04
C GLY A 9 -1.70 2.92 -15.02
N PHE A 10 -1.41 3.33 -13.78
CA PHE A 10 -2.41 3.57 -12.75
C PHE A 10 -2.53 5.06 -12.45
N ILE A 11 -3.75 5.58 -12.52
CA ILE A 11 -4.09 6.94 -12.08
C ILE A 11 -4.73 6.81 -10.70
N SER A 12 -4.32 7.63 -9.74
CA SER A 12 -4.90 7.60 -8.39
C SER A 12 -5.35 8.99 -7.98
N ASP A 13 -6.56 9.08 -7.45
CA ASP A 13 -7.12 10.31 -6.89
C ASP A 13 -7.76 10.04 -5.53
N LYS A 14 -8.11 11.10 -4.81
CA LYS A 14 -8.73 11.04 -3.49
C LYS A 14 -10.12 11.68 -3.51
N ILE A 15 -11.14 10.87 -3.28
CA ILE A 15 -12.54 11.27 -3.23
C ILE A 15 -13.08 10.93 -1.84
N ASP A 16 -13.65 11.92 -1.15
CA ASP A 16 -14.19 11.78 0.22
C ASP A 16 -13.27 11.03 1.20
N GLY A 17 -12.02 11.47 1.30
CA GLY A 17 -11.08 10.83 2.23
C GLY A 17 -10.49 9.51 1.75
N ARG A 18 -11.06 8.87 0.73
CA ARG A 18 -10.70 7.54 0.20
C ARG A 18 -9.94 7.66 -1.11
N VAL A 19 -9.09 6.68 -1.39
CA VAL A 19 -8.33 6.60 -2.63
C VAL A 19 -9.10 5.78 -3.64
N THR A 20 -9.24 6.33 -4.84
CA THR A 20 -9.70 5.63 -6.03
C THR A 20 -8.53 5.45 -6.98
N ILE A 21 -8.37 4.26 -7.56
CA ILE A 21 -7.38 3.98 -8.60
C ILE A 21 -8.08 3.54 -9.86
N PHE A 22 -7.66 4.10 -10.99
CA PHE A 22 -8.03 3.67 -12.33
C PHE A 22 -6.85 2.95 -13.00
N ASN A 23 -7.09 1.74 -13.50
CA ASN A 23 -6.15 1.02 -14.34
C ASN A 23 -6.45 1.31 -15.81
N VAL A 24 -5.56 2.06 -16.45
CA VAL A 24 -5.75 2.50 -17.85
C VAL A 24 -5.73 1.32 -18.82
N SER A 25 -5.02 0.23 -18.51
CA SER A 25 -4.85 -0.90 -19.43
C SER A 25 -6.12 -1.74 -19.61
N ASN A 26 -6.96 -1.83 -18.59
CA ASN A 26 -8.17 -2.66 -18.63
C ASN A 26 -9.44 -1.91 -18.22
N SER A 27 -9.37 -0.59 -18.06
CA SER A 27 -10.48 0.28 -17.66
C SER A 27 -11.15 -0.06 -16.33
N THR A 28 -10.42 -0.68 -15.40
CA THR A 28 -10.95 -1.06 -14.08
C THR A 28 -10.73 0.02 -13.02
N PHE A 29 -11.76 0.27 -12.22
CA PHE A 29 -11.69 1.13 -11.03
C PHE A 29 -11.58 0.30 -9.75
N TYR A 30 -10.72 0.73 -8.84
CA TYR A 30 -10.57 0.21 -7.49
C TYR A 30 -10.86 1.32 -6.50
N LEU A 31 -11.77 1.08 -5.56
CA LEU A 31 -12.02 1.99 -4.44
C LEU A 31 -11.45 1.39 -3.16
N PHE A 32 -10.60 2.13 -2.48
CA PHE A 32 -10.03 1.69 -1.22
C PHE A 32 -10.86 2.17 -0.03
N ASN A 33 -10.98 1.31 0.97
CA ASN A 33 -11.47 1.72 2.28
C ASN A 33 -10.46 2.70 2.94
N GLN A 34 -10.80 3.21 4.13
CA GLN A 34 -10.01 4.24 4.79
C GLN A 34 -8.59 3.76 5.19
N SER A 35 -8.46 2.52 5.69
CA SER A 35 -7.17 1.94 6.06
C SER A 35 -6.31 1.64 4.82
N GLY A 36 -6.87 1.02 3.78
CA GLY A 36 -6.20 0.77 2.51
C GLY A 36 -5.74 2.06 1.83
N SER A 37 -6.58 3.10 1.84
CA SER A 37 -6.23 4.44 1.35
C SER A 37 -5.01 5.02 2.08
N PHE A 38 -4.94 4.80 3.40
CA PHE A 38 -3.83 5.24 4.22
C PHE A 38 -2.54 4.45 3.91
N ILE A 39 -2.64 3.12 3.80
CA ILE A 39 -1.50 2.24 3.44
C ILE A 39 -0.99 2.61 2.05
N PHE A 40 -1.88 2.79 1.07
CA PHE A 40 -1.51 3.17 -0.29
C PHE A 40 -0.78 4.53 -0.34
N LYS A 41 -1.22 5.50 0.47
CA LYS A 41 -0.50 6.78 0.61
C LYS A 41 0.92 6.58 1.15
N MET A 42 1.14 5.63 2.05
CA MET A 42 2.47 5.31 2.56
C MET A 42 3.35 4.65 1.50
N ILE A 43 2.78 3.77 0.68
CA ILE A 43 3.47 3.18 -0.48
C ILE A 43 3.90 4.28 -1.46
N LYS A 44 3.01 5.24 -1.80
CA LYS A 44 3.36 6.40 -2.65
C LYS A 44 4.51 7.22 -2.08
N LYS A 45 4.64 7.27 -0.75
CA LYS A 45 5.73 7.97 -0.03
C LYS A 45 7.01 7.13 0.11
N GLY A 46 7.05 5.92 -0.44
CA GLY A 46 8.22 5.03 -0.38
C GLY A 46 8.54 4.51 1.02
N LYS A 47 7.53 4.48 1.90
CA LYS A 47 7.63 3.93 3.25
C LYS A 47 7.76 2.41 3.19
N ASP A 48 8.50 1.84 4.13
CA ASP A 48 8.56 0.39 4.31
C ASP A 48 7.44 -0.13 5.22
N LYS A 49 7.35 -1.46 5.32
CA LYS A 49 6.31 -2.15 6.09
C LYS A 49 6.33 -1.80 7.59
N GLU A 50 7.50 -1.60 8.19
CA GLU A 50 7.60 -1.26 9.61
C GLU A 50 7.13 0.18 9.85
N GLU A 51 7.52 1.11 8.97
CA GLU A 51 7.04 2.49 9.00
C GLU A 51 5.52 2.57 8.81
N MET A 52 4.96 1.76 7.91
CA MET A 52 3.51 1.66 7.70
C MET A 52 2.82 1.17 8.97
N MET A 53 3.33 0.10 9.59
CA MET A 53 2.77 -0.47 10.82
C MET A 53 2.74 0.56 11.95
N LYS A 54 3.87 1.21 12.23
CA LYS A 54 3.97 2.25 13.27
C LYS A 54 2.96 3.38 13.05
N GLN A 55 2.77 3.79 11.79
CA GLN A 55 1.80 4.82 11.46
C GLN A 55 0.34 4.36 11.56
N LEU A 56 0.03 3.11 11.21
CA LEU A 56 -1.31 2.54 11.39
C LEU A 56 -1.69 2.47 12.87
N ILE A 57 -0.80 1.93 13.70
CA ILE A 57 -0.99 1.85 15.16
C ILE A 57 -1.27 3.24 15.73
N LYS A 58 -0.43 4.23 15.37
CA LYS A 58 -0.58 5.60 15.85
C LYS A 58 -1.91 6.24 15.41
N ARG A 59 -2.32 6.02 14.15
CA ARG A 59 -3.51 6.67 13.57
C ARG A 59 -4.81 6.05 14.06
N TYR A 60 -4.87 4.71 14.14
CA TYR A 60 -6.10 3.97 14.40
C TYR A 60 -6.15 3.38 15.81
N LYS A 61 -5.10 3.53 16.61
CA LYS A 61 -4.99 3.00 17.98
C LYS A 61 -5.26 1.49 18.06
N ILE A 62 -4.75 0.74 17.08
CA ILE A 62 -4.89 -0.71 16.97
C ILE A 62 -3.63 -1.44 17.44
N SER A 63 -3.74 -2.75 17.69
CA SER A 63 -2.58 -3.58 18.04
C SER A 63 -1.62 -3.74 16.87
N GLY A 64 -0.34 -4.01 17.17
CA GLY A 64 0.67 -4.26 16.15
C GLY A 64 0.35 -5.47 15.27
N LYS A 65 -0.24 -6.52 15.85
CA LYS A 65 -0.72 -7.69 15.09
C LYS A 65 -1.77 -7.27 14.06
N LYS A 66 -2.83 -6.57 14.49
CA LYS A 66 -3.89 -6.12 13.58
C LYS A 66 -3.36 -5.17 12.50
N ALA A 67 -2.44 -4.28 12.85
CA ALA A 67 -1.81 -3.39 11.86
C ALA A 67 -1.01 -4.18 10.81
N ILE A 68 -0.29 -5.22 11.21
CA ILE A 68 0.46 -6.08 10.28
C ILE A 68 -0.49 -6.87 9.39
N ASP A 69 -1.55 -7.45 9.96
CA ASP A 69 -2.55 -8.23 9.22
C ASP A 69 -3.23 -7.34 8.16
N ASP A 70 -3.74 -6.17 8.54
CA ASP A 70 -4.34 -5.19 7.60
C ASP A 70 -3.37 -4.78 6.48
N ILE A 71 -2.08 -4.59 6.81
CA ILE A 71 -1.05 -4.25 5.83
C ILE A 71 -0.79 -5.43 4.88
N ASN A 72 -0.70 -6.65 5.39
CA ASN A 72 -0.44 -7.84 4.59
C ASN A 72 -1.57 -8.10 3.61
N ASP A 73 -2.80 -8.12 4.11
CA ASP A 73 -4.00 -8.39 3.31
C ASP A 73 -4.14 -7.37 2.17
N PHE A 74 -3.85 -6.10 2.46
CA PHE A 74 -3.90 -5.06 1.46
C PHE A 74 -2.76 -5.17 0.44
N LEU A 75 -1.53 -5.42 0.88
CA LEU A 75 -0.39 -5.61 -0.03
C LEU A 75 -0.57 -6.83 -0.94
N GLU A 76 -1.11 -7.92 -0.41
CA GLU A 76 -1.42 -9.13 -1.18
C GLU A 76 -2.44 -8.84 -2.29
N GLN A 77 -3.52 -8.12 -1.96
CA GLN A 77 -4.51 -7.71 -2.96
C GLN A 77 -3.88 -6.83 -4.04
N LEU A 78 -3.03 -5.86 -3.68
CA LEU A 78 -2.36 -5.01 -4.67
C LEU A 78 -1.35 -5.78 -5.53
N LEU A 79 -0.65 -6.76 -4.97
CA LEU A 79 0.27 -7.62 -5.71
C LEU A 79 -0.48 -8.54 -6.69
N LYS A 80 -1.56 -9.16 -6.22
CA LYS A 80 -2.41 -10.05 -7.03
C LYS A 80 -3.07 -9.32 -8.21
N ASN A 81 -3.47 -8.06 -8.00
CA ASN A 81 -4.02 -7.20 -9.04
C ASN A 81 -2.93 -6.48 -9.85
N GLU A 82 -1.66 -6.81 -9.63
CA GLU A 82 -0.52 -6.23 -10.35
C GLU A 82 -0.40 -4.69 -10.23
N ILE A 83 -0.98 -4.10 -9.20
CA ILE A 83 -0.98 -2.65 -8.96
C ILE A 83 0.39 -2.19 -8.43
N ILE A 84 1.06 -3.05 -7.65
CA ILE A 84 2.37 -2.79 -7.08
C ILE A 84 3.36 -3.92 -7.38
N PHE A 85 4.64 -3.65 -7.15
CA PHE A 85 5.69 -4.65 -7.10
C PHE A 85 6.60 -4.43 -5.88
N SER A 86 7.19 -5.53 -5.38
CA SER A 86 8.11 -5.47 -4.25
C SER A 86 9.55 -5.19 -4.70
N LEU A 87 10.23 -4.33 -3.98
CA LEU A 87 11.66 -4.05 -4.12
C LEU A 87 12.38 -4.79 -3.00
N LYS A 88 12.93 -5.98 -3.29
CA LYS A 88 13.88 -6.64 -2.39
C LYS A 88 15.21 -5.89 -2.48
N GLN A 89 15.63 -5.20 -1.41
CA GLN A 89 17.00 -4.72 -1.33
C GLN A 89 17.91 -5.94 -1.13
N LYS A 90 18.89 -6.14 -2.02
CA LYS A 90 20.05 -6.99 -1.73
C LYS A 90 20.68 -6.45 -0.44
N LYS A 91 20.88 -7.28 0.58
CA LYS A 91 21.80 -6.92 1.68
C LYS A 91 23.12 -6.51 1.01
N PRO A 92 23.76 -5.40 1.38
CA PRO A 92 25.16 -5.20 0.98
C PRO A 92 25.92 -6.43 1.47
N ASN A 93 26.56 -7.15 0.54
CA ASN A 93 27.51 -8.19 0.91
C ASN A 93 28.53 -7.50 1.83
N LYS A 94 28.58 -7.96 3.07
CA LYS A 94 29.61 -7.58 4.03
C LYS A 94 30.85 -8.42 3.75
#